data_AF-A0A6I3LPE9-F1
#
_entry.id   AF-A0A6I3LPE9-F1
#
_cell.length_a   1.000
_cell.length_b   1.000
_cell.length_c   1.000
_cell.angle_alpha   90.00
_cell.angle_beta   90.00
_cell.angle_gamma   90.00
#
_symmetry.space_group_name_H-M   'P 1'
#
loop_
_entity.id
_entity.type
_entity.pdbx_description
1 polymer ?
#
loop_
_entity_poly.entity_id
_entity_poly.type
_entity_poly.pdbx_seq_one_letter_code
_entity_poly.pdbx_strand_id
1 'polypeptide(L)'
;MTLYQSTFENFNKNYIGSATMAVIGQSCLGAAAAMYILSHGTSIGQMIQLGIIVLACILANTSILAQMKHKVVFNFILTSVVLSILFIILNNFIV
;
A
#
# COMPACT_ATOMS: atom_id res chain seq x y z
N MET A 1 -16.04 -10.52 17.68
CA MET A 1 -15.52 -10.48 16.29
C MET A 1 -14.23 -9.68 16.29
N THR A 2 -13.19 -10.17 15.62
CA THR A 2 -11.89 -9.47 15.55
C THR A 2 -11.99 -8.26 14.61
N LEU A 3 -11.19 -7.21 14.85
CA LEU A 3 -11.16 -5.98 14.02
C LEU A 3 -11.07 -6.29 12.52
N TYR A 4 -10.27 -7.30 12.15
CA TYR A 4 -10.12 -7.76 10.77
C TYR A 4 -11.44 -8.26 10.15
N GLN A 5 -12.23 -9.03 10.90
CA GLN A 5 -13.49 -9.61 10.41
C GLN A 5 -14.55 -8.53 10.18
N SER A 6 -14.67 -7.57 11.10
CA SER A 6 -15.61 -6.43 10.94
C SER A 6 -15.22 -5.52 9.78
N THR A 7 -13.93 -5.24 9.59
CA THR A 7 -13.47 -4.41 8.46
C THR A 7 -13.66 -5.14 7.13
N PHE A 8 -13.41 -6.46 7.09
CA PHE A 8 -13.66 -7.26 5.89
C PHE A 8 -15.15 -7.37 5.55
N GLU A 9 -16.04 -7.52 6.54
CA GLU A 9 -17.49 -7.50 6.30
C GLU A 9 -17.95 -6.15 5.72
N ASN A 10 -17.49 -5.02 6.28
CA ASN A 10 -17.81 -3.70 5.75
C ASN A 10 -17.25 -3.50 4.33
N PHE A 11 -16.03 -3.99 4.10
CA PHE A 11 -15.41 -3.97 2.78
C PHE A 11 -16.21 -4.81 1.78
N ASN A 12 -16.71 -5.98 2.17
CA ASN A 12 -17.51 -6.84 1.28
C ASN A 12 -18.91 -6.27 1.04
N LYS A 13 -19.51 -5.60 2.03
CA LYS A 13 -20.85 -5.02 1.97
C LYS A 13 -20.93 -3.80 1.06
N ASN A 14 -19.84 -3.03 0.95
CA ASN A 14 -19.68 -1.91 0.02
C ASN A 14 -18.32 -2.00 -0.68
N TYR A 15 -18.14 -3.04 -1.50
CA TYR A 15 -16.85 -3.33 -2.16
C TYR A 15 -16.31 -2.17 -2.98
N ILE A 16 -17.12 -1.60 -3.87
CA ILE A 16 -16.64 -0.52 -4.75
C ILE A 16 -16.25 0.71 -3.92
N GLY A 17 -17.13 1.18 -3.02
CA GLY A 17 -16.82 2.34 -2.18
C GLY A 17 -15.60 2.12 -1.27
N SER A 18 -15.53 0.97 -0.61
CA SER A 18 -14.45 0.65 0.32
C SER A 18 -13.11 0.42 -0.39
N ALA A 19 -13.13 -0.25 -1.55
CA ALA A 19 -11.94 -0.44 -2.37
C ALA A 19 -11.43 0.90 -2.90
N THR A 20 -12.31 1.78 -3.41
CA THR A 20 -11.92 3.11 -3.86
C THR A 20 -11.29 3.93 -2.73
N MET A 21 -11.89 3.93 -1.53
CA MET A 21 -11.33 4.65 -0.38
C MET A 21 -9.95 4.11 0.02
N ALA A 22 -9.81 2.79 0.04
CA ALA A 22 -8.56 2.12 0.41
C ALA A 22 -7.43 2.39 -0.60
N VAL A 23 -7.74 2.40 -1.90
CA VAL A 23 -6.79 2.76 -2.98
C VAL A 23 -6.33 4.20 -2.87
N ILE A 24 -7.24 5.15 -2.63
CA ILE A 24 -6.89 6.56 -2.48
C ILE A 24 -5.94 6.72 -1.28
N GLY A 25 -6.31 6.17 -0.12
CA GLY A 25 -5.47 6.23 1.08
C GLY A 25 -4.08 5.60 0.87
N GLN A 26 -4.03 4.41 0.26
CA GLN A 26 -2.78 3.71 -0.03
C GLN A 26 -1.91 4.48 -1.04
N SER A 27 -2.51 5.08 -2.08
CA SER A 27 -1.78 5.84 -3.09
C SER A 27 -1.17 7.12 -2.51
N CYS A 28 -1.90 7.83 -1.64
CA CYS A 28 -1.38 9.00 -0.93
C CYS A 28 -0.20 8.65 0.00
N LEU A 29 -0.33 7.55 0.75
CA LEU A 29 0.74 7.03 1.60
C LEU A 29 1.97 6.61 0.80
N GLY A 30 1.77 5.90 -0.31
CA GLY A 30 2.86 5.49 -1.21
C GLY A 30 3.58 6.69 -1.82
N ALA A 31 2.86 7.73 -2.22
CA ALA A 31 3.44 8.97 -2.73
C ALA A 31 4.26 9.72 -1.65
N ALA A 32 3.74 9.81 -0.43
CA ALA A 32 4.47 10.39 0.70
C ALA A 32 5.74 9.59 1.03
N ALA A 33 5.66 8.26 1.00
CA ALA A 33 6.81 7.37 1.20
C ALA A 33 7.88 7.59 0.12
N ALA A 34 7.47 7.63 -1.15
CA ALA A 34 8.39 7.87 -2.27
C ALA A 34 9.09 9.21 -2.16
N MET A 35 8.36 10.27 -1.80
CA MET A 35 8.92 11.61 -1.60
C MET A 35 9.92 11.65 -0.44
N TYR A 36 9.62 10.96 0.67
CA TYR A 36 10.52 10.88 1.83
C TYR A 36 11.82 10.13 1.53
N ILE A 37 11.74 9.05 0.74
CA ILE A 37 12.92 8.30 0.30
C ILE A 37 13.80 9.17 -0.59
N LEU A 38 13.19 9.90 -1.54
CA LEU A 38 13.90 10.74 -2.49
C LEU A 38 14.51 12.00 -1.83
N SER A 39 13.92 12.49 -0.73
CA SER A 39 14.46 13.65 0.00
C SER A 39 15.78 13.36 0.73
N HIS A 40 16.08 12.09 1.00
CA HIS A 40 17.32 11.66 1.64
C HIS A 40 18.44 11.37 0.62
N GLY A 41 18.22 11.61 -0.68
CA GLY A 41 19.17 11.39 -1.76
C GLY A 41 18.70 10.40 -2.83
N THR A 42 19.57 10.13 -3.79
CA THR A 42 19.32 9.22 -4.91
C THR A 42 20.36 8.10 -5.00
N SER A 43 20.72 7.53 -3.86
CA SER A 43 21.62 6.36 -3.83
C SER A 43 20.93 5.12 -4.41
N ILE A 44 21.71 4.12 -4.83
CA ILE A 44 21.18 2.86 -5.39
C ILE A 44 20.20 2.17 -4.43
N GLY A 45 20.43 2.26 -3.12
CA GLY A 45 19.56 1.68 -2.10
C GLY A 45 18.18 2.34 -2.06
N GLN A 46 18.13 3.67 -2.16
CA GLN A 46 16.89 4.45 -2.19
C GLN A 46 16.08 4.16 -3.46
N MET A 47 16.73 4.02 -4.61
CA MET A 47 16.06 3.65 -5.86
C MET A 47 15.42 2.26 -5.81
N ILE A 48 16.08 1.28 -5.19
CA ILE A 48 15.53 -0.08 -5.03
C ILE A 48 14.31 -0.05 -4.09
N GLN A 49 14.41 0.65 -2.96
CA GLN A 49 13.27 0.81 -2.03
C GLN A 49 12.07 1.47 -2.71
N LEU A 50 12.30 2.54 -3.46
CA LEU A 50 11.25 3.23 -4.21
C LEU A 50 10.61 2.31 -5.26
N GLY A 51 11.40 1.53 -5.99
CA GLY A 51 10.90 0.53 -6.95
C GLY A 51 9.99 -0.51 -6.30
N ILE A 52 10.36 -1.03 -5.12
CA ILE A 52 9.55 -2.01 -4.39
C ILE A 52 8.22 -1.42 -3.93
N ILE A 53 8.23 -0.18 -3.40
CA ILE A 53 7.00 0.50 -2.95
C ILE A 53 6.06 0.73 -4.12
N VAL A 54 6.58 1.25 -5.23
CA VAL A 54 5.77 1.52 -6.43
C VAL A 54 5.20 0.23 -7.00
N LEU A 55 5.97 -0.86 -7.05
CA LEU A 55 5.47 -2.18 -7.46
C LEU A 55 4.36 -2.68 -6.54
N ALA A 56 4.52 -2.57 -5.21
CA ALA A 56 3.49 -2.96 -4.25
C ALA A 56 2.20 -2.13 -4.41
N CYS A 57 2.32 -0.83 -4.69
CA CYS A 57 1.19 0.07 -4.96
C CYS A 57 0.45 -0.33 -6.24
N ILE A 58 1.18 -0.55 -7.33
CA ILE A 58 0.61 -0.95 -8.62
C ILE A 58 -0.04 -2.33 -8.51
N LEU A 59 0.57 -3.29 -7.83
CA LEU A 59 -0.02 -4.63 -7.65
C LEU A 59 -1.36 -4.57 -6.89
N ALA A 60 -1.47 -3.71 -5.87
CA ALA A 60 -2.73 -3.50 -5.18
C ALA A 60 -3.82 -2.96 -6.14
N ASN A 61 -3.48 -1.97 -6.97
CA ASN A 61 -4.40 -1.41 -7.98
C ASN A 61 -4.76 -2.43 -9.07
N THR A 62 -3.78 -3.19 -9.56
CA THR A 62 -3.99 -4.25 -10.55
C THR A 62 -4.88 -5.36 -10.01
N SER A 63 -4.78 -5.72 -8.72
CA SER A 63 -5.63 -6.75 -8.11
C SER A 63 -7.12 -6.38 -8.15
N ILE A 64 -7.44 -5.08 -8.12
CA ILE A 64 -8.79 -4.55 -8.23
C ILE A 64 -9.28 -4.61 -9.68
N LEU A 65 -8.44 -4.16 -10.63
CA LEU A 65 -8.76 -4.21 -12.06
C LEU A 65 -8.91 -5.65 -12.58
N ALA A 66 -8.12 -6.59 -12.05
CA ALA A 66 -8.19 -8.01 -12.36
C ALA A 66 -9.40 -8.71 -11.69
N GLN A 67 -10.27 -7.97 -10.98
CA GLN A 67 -11.45 -8.49 -10.28
C GLN A 67 -11.12 -9.71 -9.41
N MET A 68 -9.96 -9.69 -8.75
CA MET A 68 -9.59 -10.77 -7.86
C MET A 68 -10.55 -10.84 -6.68
N LYS A 69 -10.61 -12.00 -6.01
CA LYS A 69 -11.47 -12.18 -4.82
C LYS A 69 -11.26 -11.03 -3.84
N HIS A 70 -12.35 -10.46 -3.31
CA HIS A 70 -12.32 -9.29 -2.41
C HIS A 70 -11.35 -9.46 -1.22
N LYS A 71 -11.17 -10.70 -0.76
CA LYS A 71 -10.21 -11.07 0.30
C LYS A 71 -8.76 -10.84 -0.09
N VAL A 72 -8.39 -11.12 -1.34
CA VAL A 72 -7.04 -10.94 -1.89
C VAL A 72 -6.74 -9.46 -2.07
N VAL A 73 -7.70 -8.72 -2.63
CA VAL A 73 -7.62 -7.26 -2.82
C VAL A 73 -7.37 -6.56 -1.49
N PHE A 74 -8.18 -6.88 -0.47
CA PHE A 74 -8.05 -6.30 0.86
C PHE A 74 -6.67 -6.57 1.47
N ASN A 75 -6.18 -7.81 1.36
CA ASN A 75 -4.87 -8.17 1.87
C ASN A 75 -3.73 -7.46 1.11
N PHE A 76 -3.87 -7.26 -0.20
CA PHE A 76 -2.88 -6.55 -1.02
C PHE A 76 -2.78 -5.07 -0.64
N ILE A 77 -3.91 -4.39 -0.47
CA ILE A 77 -3.92 -2.98 -0.06
C ILE A 77 -3.31 -2.84 1.34
N LEU A 78 -3.70 -3.70 2.28
CA LEU A 78 -3.17 -3.69 3.65
C LEU A 78 -1.65 -3.91 3.65
N THR A 79 -1.19 -4.90 2.89
CA THR A 79 0.24 -5.23 2.76
C THR A 79 1.02 -4.07 2.15
N SER A 80 0.47 -3.40 1.13
CA SER A 80 1.11 -2.26 0.48
C SER A 80 1.24 -1.04 1.42
N VAL A 81 0.22 -0.79 2.25
CA VAL A 81 0.27 0.26 3.29
C VAL A 81 1.31 -0.07 4.36
N VAL A 82 1.31 -1.30 4.87
CA VAL A 82 2.28 -1.75 5.89
C VAL A 82 3.71 -1.70 5.35
N LEU A 83 3.93 -2.14 4.11
CA LEU A 83 5.22 -2.04 3.43
C LEU A 83 5.66 -0.59 3.28
N SER A 84 4.77 0.31 2.85
CA SER A 84 5.10 1.73 2.70
C SER A 84 5.55 2.35 4.02
N ILE A 85 4.87 2.02 5.12
CA ILE A 85 5.24 2.49 6.48
C ILE A 85 6.58 1.88 6.93
N LEU A 86 6.78 0.57 6.74
CA LEU A 86 8.03 -0.11 7.08
C LEU A 86 9.22 0.46 6.30
N PHE A 87 9.06 0.75 5.02
CA PHE A 87 10.13 1.34 4.21
C PHE A 87 10.45 2.78 4.59
N ILE A 88 9.45 3.59 4.99
CA ILE A 88 9.70 4.92 5.57
C ILE A 88 10.56 4.80 6.84
N ILE A 89 10.22 3.87 7.74
CA ILE A 89 10.95 3.65 8.99
C ILE A 89 12.36 3.12 8.73
N LEU A 90 12.51 2.15 7.82
CA LEU A 90 13.81 1.59 7.44
C LEU A 90 14.70 2.63 6.77
N ASN A 91 14.15 3.49 5.89
CA ASN A 91 14.91 4.59 5.30
C ASN A 91 15.43 5.56 6.38
N ASN A 92 14.65 5.83 7.43
CA ASN A 92 15.09 6.66 8.56
C ASN A 92 16.20 6.01 9.41
N PHE A 93 16.37 4.69 9.35
CA PHE A 93 17.40 3.96 10.12
C PHE A 93 18.70 3.72 9.32
N ILE A 94 18.64 3.84 7.99
CA ILE A 94 19.73 3.54 7.06
C ILE A 94 20.50 4.80 6.62
N VAL A 95 19.92 5.99 6.82
CA VAL A 95 20.55 7.29 6.55
C VAL A 95 21.23 7.84 7.80
#